data_AF-A0A8H6IUX0-F1
#
_entry.id   AF-A0A8H6IUX0-F1
#
_cell.length_a   1.000
_cell.length_b   1.000
_cell.length_c   1.000
_cell.angle_alpha   90.00
_cell.angle_beta   90.00
_cell.angle_gamma   90.00
#
_symmetry.space_group_name_H-M   'P 1'
#
loop_
_entity.id
_entity.type
_entity.pdbx_description
1 polymer ?
#
loop_
_entity_poly.entity_id
_entity_poly.type
_entity_poly.pdbx_seq_one_letter_code
_entity_poly.pdbx_strand_id
1 'polypeptide(L)'
;MSPSKESNGVPPRLVLLILASCSLFSHSVIAASFKPSDCVKTVTSFPNCDNLDGVLTKCNKVTGKQASIDCFCPQSVLNAYVGCKGEARQCVLANDFDSFFDKEIVNWHDACDPYLKQPATTPTVAAPTATLEMTECRSYVESCAALSRATAACTSSFKRPADVTSCRCESSLISLASVCEIDGSSRCLMQTPVTSDIWEFKNCDAARTFSDDDP
;
A
#
# COMPACT_ATOMS: atom_id res chain seq x y z
N MET A 1 -16.60 10.19 34.26
CA MET A 1 -15.84 9.20 33.46
C MET A 1 -16.22 9.40 32.01
N SER A 2 -15.28 9.88 31.20
CA SER A 2 -15.48 10.18 29.77
C SER A 2 -15.76 8.90 28.96
N PRO A 3 -16.62 8.94 27.93
CA PRO A 3 -16.69 7.87 26.96
C PRO A 3 -15.53 8.05 25.96
N SER A 4 -14.62 7.07 25.92
CA SER A 4 -13.62 6.96 24.86
C SER A 4 -14.31 6.83 23.50
N LYS A 5 -13.85 7.60 22.53
CA LYS A 5 -14.18 7.42 21.11
C LYS A 5 -13.69 6.05 20.65
N GLU A 6 -14.58 5.06 20.58
CA GLU A 6 -14.36 3.84 19.80
C GLU A 6 -14.57 4.17 18.32
N SER A 7 -13.46 4.18 17.56
CA SER A 7 -13.44 4.36 16.12
C SER A 7 -13.92 3.08 15.43
N ASN A 8 -15.24 2.87 15.36
CA ASN A 8 -15.87 1.78 14.59
C ASN A 8 -16.02 2.16 13.10
N GLY A 9 -14.89 2.35 12.42
CA GLY A 9 -14.83 2.55 10.97
C GLY A 9 -13.77 1.63 10.38
N VAL A 10 -13.93 1.26 9.11
CA VAL A 10 -12.89 0.56 8.33
C VAL A 10 -11.54 1.21 8.64
N PRO A 11 -10.50 0.44 9.03
CA PRO A 11 -9.24 1.03 9.46
C PRO A 11 -8.79 2.04 8.40
N PRO A 12 -8.52 3.31 8.78
CA PRO A 12 -8.24 4.38 7.83
C PRO A 12 -7.12 4.02 6.83
N ARG A 13 -6.19 3.16 7.27
CA ARG A 13 -5.08 2.61 6.47
C ARG A 13 -5.52 1.61 5.40
N LEU A 14 -6.50 0.77 5.68
CA LEU A 14 -7.03 -0.21 4.73
C LEU A 14 -7.90 0.48 3.65
N VAL A 15 -8.65 1.51 4.05
CA VAL A 15 -9.32 2.43 3.11
C VAL A 15 -8.31 3.25 2.31
N LEU A 16 -7.21 3.72 2.93
CA LEU A 16 -6.15 4.44 2.23
C LEU A 16 -5.46 3.57 1.18
N LEU A 17 -5.22 2.28 1.44
CA LEU A 17 -4.59 1.37 0.49
C LEU A 17 -5.47 1.14 -0.75
N ILE A 18 -6.79 0.97 -0.57
CA ILE A 18 -7.71 0.82 -1.69
C ILE A 18 -7.96 2.17 -2.39
N LEU A 19 -8.08 3.28 -1.67
CA LEU A 19 -8.20 4.60 -2.29
C LEU A 19 -6.89 5.05 -2.95
N ALA A 20 -5.73 4.61 -2.48
CA ALA A 20 -4.46 4.80 -3.20
C ALA A 20 -4.47 4.01 -4.51
N SER A 21 -5.07 2.80 -4.53
CA SER A 21 -5.24 2.02 -5.77
C SER A 21 -6.33 2.55 -6.71
N CYS A 22 -7.33 3.29 -6.22
CA CYS A 22 -8.46 3.80 -7.02
C CYS A 22 -8.44 5.32 -7.31
N SER A 23 -7.60 6.11 -6.62
CA SER A 23 -7.66 7.59 -6.65
C SER A 23 -6.30 8.30 -6.69
N LEU A 24 -5.18 7.57 -6.72
CA LEU A 24 -3.86 8.11 -7.04
C LEU A 24 -3.43 7.29 -8.28
N PHE A 25 -3.28 7.79 -9.49
CA PHE A 25 -2.60 8.98 -9.92
C PHE A 25 -3.23 9.41 -11.26
N SER A 26 -3.67 10.66 -11.35
CA SER A 26 -3.78 11.33 -12.65
C SER A 26 -2.43 11.15 -13.37
N HIS A 27 -2.47 10.70 -14.63
CA HIS A 27 -1.40 10.15 -15.47
C HIS A 27 -0.17 11.07 -15.75
N SER A 28 0.27 11.91 -14.81
CA SER A 28 1.25 12.96 -15.15
C SER A 28 2.32 13.31 -14.11
N VAL A 29 2.38 12.69 -12.93
CA VAL A 29 3.48 13.02 -11.98
C VAL A 29 3.84 11.84 -11.08
N ILE A 30 4.54 10.83 -11.59
CA ILE A 30 5.11 9.76 -10.74
C ILE A 30 6.48 10.17 -10.14
N ALA A 31 7.05 11.29 -10.61
CA ALA A 31 8.15 11.96 -9.92
C ALA A 31 7.72 12.70 -8.64
N ALA A 32 6.42 12.80 -8.35
CA ALA A 32 5.92 13.28 -7.07
C ALA A 32 6.10 12.18 -5.99
N SER A 33 7.37 11.96 -5.65
CA SER A 33 7.91 11.43 -4.39
C SER A 33 6.98 10.47 -3.65
N PHE A 34 7.16 9.17 -3.90
CA PHE A 34 6.71 8.15 -2.95
C PHE A 34 7.12 8.55 -1.54
N LYS A 35 6.17 8.71 -0.63
CA LYS A 35 6.51 8.92 0.78
C LYS A 35 6.51 7.58 1.50
N PRO A 36 7.38 7.40 2.51
CA PRO A 36 7.30 6.28 3.45
C PRO A 36 5.88 5.95 3.96
N SER A 37 5.04 6.97 4.11
CA SER A 37 3.64 6.83 4.57
C SER A 37 2.72 6.13 3.58
N ASP A 38 3.10 6.08 2.30
CA ASP A 38 2.26 5.61 1.21
C ASP A 38 2.46 4.11 0.93
N CYS A 39 3.37 3.47 1.68
CA CYS A 39 3.77 2.09 1.49
C CYS A 39 3.01 1.12 2.39
N VAL A 40 2.80 -0.09 1.88
CA VAL A 40 2.23 -1.21 2.63
C VAL A 40 3.16 -1.61 3.77
N LYS A 41 4.47 -1.71 3.48
CA LYS A 41 5.52 -1.96 4.48
C LYS A 41 6.20 -0.68 4.91
N THR A 42 6.84 -0.74 6.08
CA THR A 42 7.76 0.31 6.54
C THR A 42 8.97 0.40 5.60
N VAL A 43 8.90 1.32 4.64
CA VAL A 43 10.03 1.78 3.83
C VAL A 43 10.45 3.13 4.38
N THR A 44 11.74 3.33 4.68
CA THR A 44 12.21 4.56 5.35
C THR A 44 12.70 5.63 4.40
N SER A 45 13.02 5.28 3.15
CA SER A 45 13.58 6.21 2.15
C SER A 45 13.44 5.67 0.72
N PHE A 46 13.52 6.59 -0.24
CA PHE A 46 13.42 6.32 -1.69
C PHE A 46 14.60 6.95 -2.44
N PRO A 47 15.86 6.57 -2.14
CA PRO A 47 17.02 7.27 -2.67
C PRO A 47 17.06 7.32 -4.21
N ASN A 48 16.56 6.30 -4.92
CA ASN A 48 16.53 6.32 -6.38
C ASN A 48 15.40 7.20 -6.92
N CYS A 49 14.20 7.16 -6.33
CA CYS A 49 13.12 8.07 -6.73
C CYS A 49 13.43 9.53 -6.38
N ASP A 50 14.02 9.81 -5.23
CA ASP A 50 14.45 11.15 -4.81
C ASP A 50 15.53 11.69 -5.77
N ASN A 51 16.48 10.84 -6.15
CA ASN A 51 17.48 11.19 -7.15
C ASN A 51 16.84 11.45 -8.53
N LEU A 52 15.90 10.60 -8.96
CA LEU A 52 15.20 10.78 -10.23
C LEU A 52 14.43 12.11 -10.25
N ASP A 53 13.67 12.43 -9.22
CA ASP A 53 12.96 13.72 -9.10
C ASP A 53 13.93 14.90 -9.15
N GLY A 54 15.06 14.80 -8.44
CA GLY A 54 16.13 15.79 -8.48
C GLY A 54 16.70 16.02 -9.88
N VAL A 55 16.94 14.93 -10.63
CA VAL A 55 17.39 14.98 -12.03
C VAL A 55 16.33 15.61 -12.91
N LEU A 56 15.08 15.16 -12.85
CA LEU A 56 13.99 15.69 -13.69
C LEU A 56 13.78 17.18 -13.42
N THR A 57 13.70 17.58 -12.15
CA THR A 57 13.55 18.99 -11.75
C THR A 57 14.71 19.87 -12.23
N LYS A 58 15.94 19.35 -12.20
CA LYS A 58 17.12 20.07 -12.68
C LYS A 58 17.16 20.14 -14.21
N CYS A 59 17.02 19.00 -14.90
CA CYS A 59 17.24 18.88 -16.34
C CYS A 59 16.10 19.49 -17.15
N ASN A 60 14.86 19.52 -16.63
CA ASN A 60 13.74 20.22 -17.29
C ASN A 60 13.93 21.75 -17.37
N LYS A 61 14.87 22.32 -16.60
CA LYS A 61 15.22 23.74 -16.65
C LYS A 61 16.39 24.02 -17.60
N VAL A 62 17.04 22.98 -18.12
CA VAL A 62 18.17 23.12 -19.03
C VAL A 62 17.66 23.47 -20.43
N THR A 63 18.27 24.47 -21.05
CA THR A 63 17.98 24.88 -22.43
C THR A 63 19.15 24.55 -23.34
N GLY A 64 18.85 24.22 -24.60
CA GLY A 64 19.84 23.85 -25.60
C GLY A 64 20.05 22.34 -25.72
N LYS A 65 20.05 21.85 -26.97
CA LYS A 65 20.03 20.41 -27.29
C LYS A 65 21.15 19.62 -26.61
N GLN A 66 22.40 20.07 -26.73
CA GLN A 66 23.54 19.34 -26.18
C GLN A 66 23.50 19.33 -24.65
N ALA A 67 23.17 20.46 -24.02
CA ALA A 67 23.06 20.54 -22.57
C ALA A 67 21.93 19.64 -22.03
N SER A 68 20.81 19.51 -22.75
CA SER A 68 19.75 18.56 -22.40
C SER A 68 20.21 17.11 -22.52
N ILE A 69 20.92 16.75 -23.60
CA ILE A 69 21.51 15.41 -23.77
C ILE A 69 22.47 15.11 -22.62
N ASP A 70 23.38 16.02 -22.32
CA ASP A 70 24.37 15.87 -21.25
C ASP A 70 23.72 15.73 -19.86
N CYS A 71 22.51 16.28 -19.67
CA CYS A 71 21.77 16.20 -18.42
C CYS A 71 20.94 14.92 -18.28
N PHE A 72 20.20 14.52 -19.33
CA PHE A 72 19.28 13.39 -19.29
C PHE A 72 19.92 12.05 -19.65
N CYS A 73 20.92 12.03 -20.53
CA CYS A 73 21.52 10.80 -21.03
C CYS A 73 22.68 10.18 -20.23
N PRO A 74 23.09 10.66 -19.04
CA PRO A 74 23.97 9.87 -18.18
C PRO A 74 23.33 8.54 -17.75
N GLN A 75 24.15 7.49 -17.67
CA GLN A 75 23.76 6.16 -17.14
C GLN A 75 23.13 6.25 -15.73
N SER A 76 23.51 7.24 -14.93
CA SER A 76 22.93 7.46 -13.60
C SER A 76 21.44 7.81 -13.65
N VAL A 77 20.94 8.41 -14.74
CA VAL A 77 19.52 8.72 -14.93
C VAL A 77 18.74 7.44 -15.24
N LEU A 78 19.25 6.59 -16.15
CA LEU A 78 18.69 5.26 -16.39
C LEU A 78 18.66 4.42 -15.11
N ASN A 79 19.76 4.42 -14.35
CA ASN A 79 19.83 3.72 -13.07
C ASN A 79 18.78 4.25 -12.07
N ALA A 80 18.51 5.56 -12.06
CA ALA A 80 17.50 6.15 -11.19
C ALA A 80 16.08 5.70 -11.59
N TYR A 81 15.76 5.62 -12.88
CA TYR A 81 14.49 5.05 -13.35
C TYR A 81 14.32 3.58 -12.93
N VAL A 82 15.34 2.74 -13.19
CA VAL A 82 15.33 1.30 -12.84
C VAL A 82 15.28 1.10 -11.33
N GLY A 83 16.04 1.90 -10.57
CA GLY A 83 16.07 1.87 -9.11
C GLY A 83 14.75 2.31 -8.50
N CYS A 84 14.16 3.40 -8.99
CA CYS A 84 12.87 3.90 -8.50
C CYS A 84 11.74 2.90 -8.80
N LYS A 85 11.77 2.20 -9.94
CA LYS A 85 10.88 1.05 -10.20
C LYS A 85 11.01 -0.02 -9.12
N GLY A 86 12.24 -0.39 -8.76
CA GLY A 86 12.52 -1.36 -7.69
C GLY A 86 12.00 -0.90 -6.33
N GLU A 87 12.18 0.37 -5.98
CA GLU A 87 11.67 0.95 -4.73
C GLU A 87 10.15 1.00 -4.69
N ALA A 88 9.50 1.36 -5.80
CA ALA A 88 8.04 1.33 -5.93
C ALA A 88 7.49 -0.08 -5.68
N ARG A 89 8.11 -1.11 -6.28
CA ARG A 89 7.78 -2.53 -6.04
C ARG A 89 7.89 -2.93 -4.58
N GLN A 90 8.89 -2.41 -3.85
CA GLN A 90 9.00 -2.67 -2.40
C GLN A 90 7.95 -1.92 -1.58
N CYS A 91 7.59 -0.71 -2.01
CA CYS A 91 6.61 0.12 -1.32
C CYS A 91 5.20 -0.49 -1.41
N VAL A 92 4.77 -0.88 -2.62
CA VAL A 92 3.41 -1.40 -2.85
C VAL A 92 3.30 -2.93 -2.87
N LEU A 93 4.43 -3.64 -2.83
CA LEU A 93 4.50 -5.11 -2.88
C LEU A 93 3.80 -5.72 -4.10
N ALA A 94 3.88 -4.99 -5.21
CA ALA A 94 3.21 -5.31 -6.46
C ALA A 94 3.94 -4.66 -7.64
N ASN A 95 3.49 -5.01 -8.84
CA ASN A 95 4.07 -4.52 -10.10
C ASN A 95 3.19 -3.42 -10.75
N ASP A 96 2.28 -2.80 -10.00
CA ASP A 96 1.28 -1.86 -10.55
C ASP A 96 1.90 -0.69 -11.35
N PHE A 97 3.08 -0.23 -10.93
CA PHE A 97 3.80 0.87 -11.56
C PHE A 97 4.78 0.43 -12.65
N ASP A 98 4.95 -0.87 -12.88
CA ASP A 98 5.98 -1.38 -13.79
C ASP A 98 5.82 -0.82 -15.20
N SER A 99 4.58 -0.81 -15.70
CA SER A 99 4.27 -0.32 -17.05
C SER A 99 4.68 1.15 -17.25
N PHE A 100 4.56 1.98 -16.22
CA PHE A 100 4.98 3.37 -16.27
C PHE A 100 6.51 3.47 -16.36
N PHE A 101 7.22 2.81 -15.44
CA PHE A 101 8.68 2.86 -15.42
C PHE A 101 9.30 2.22 -16.68
N ASP A 102 8.71 1.14 -17.18
CA ASP A 102 9.15 0.50 -18.43
C ASP A 102 9.02 1.44 -19.62
N LYS A 103 7.92 2.19 -19.70
CA LYS A 103 7.75 3.21 -20.73
C LYS A 103 8.81 4.31 -20.63
N GLU A 104 9.10 4.80 -19.43
CA GLU A 104 10.11 5.84 -19.24
C GLU A 104 11.54 5.34 -19.52
N ILE A 105 11.85 4.09 -19.18
CA ILE A 105 13.12 3.44 -19.53
C ILE A 105 13.26 3.34 -21.05
N VAL A 106 12.21 2.93 -21.75
CA VAL A 106 12.19 2.90 -23.23
C VAL A 106 12.38 4.30 -23.80
N ASN A 107 11.64 5.30 -23.30
CA ASN A 107 11.78 6.69 -23.73
C ASN A 107 13.22 7.21 -23.54
N TRP A 108 13.86 6.83 -22.43
CA TRP A 108 15.26 7.17 -22.18
C TRP A 108 16.18 6.54 -23.24
N HIS A 109 16.03 5.25 -23.53
CA HIS A 109 16.82 4.56 -24.56
C HIS A 109 16.62 5.20 -25.94
N ASP A 110 15.38 5.42 -26.35
CA ASP A 110 15.04 6.05 -27.64
C ASP A 110 15.67 7.44 -27.78
N ALA A 111 15.68 8.22 -26.70
CA ALA A 111 16.24 9.56 -26.70
C ALA A 111 17.77 9.58 -26.60
N CYS A 112 18.38 8.63 -25.89
CA CYS A 112 19.77 8.73 -25.46
C CYS A 112 20.73 7.79 -26.20
N ASP A 113 20.31 6.58 -26.56
CA ASP A 113 21.17 5.58 -27.21
C ASP A 113 21.91 6.14 -28.45
N PRO A 114 21.32 6.99 -29.31
CA PRO A 114 22.03 7.59 -30.45
C PRO A 114 23.21 8.49 -30.06
N TYR A 115 23.28 8.94 -28.81
CA TYR A 115 24.30 9.87 -28.30
C TYR A 115 25.30 9.23 -27.35
N LEU A 116 25.11 7.96 -26.99
CA LEU A 116 26.01 7.26 -26.09
C LEU A 116 27.27 6.78 -26.82
N LYS A 117 28.43 6.96 -26.18
CA LYS A 117 29.71 6.44 -26.68
C LYS A 117 29.85 4.93 -26.47
N GLN A 118 29.12 4.39 -25.50
CA GLN A 118 29.06 2.98 -25.17
C GLN A 118 27.60 2.60 -24.93
N PRO A 119 27.17 1.38 -25.30
CA PRO A 119 25.82 0.93 -25.00
C PRO A 119 25.50 1.08 -23.52
N ALA A 120 24.30 1.56 -23.22
CA ALA A 120 23.82 1.60 -21.83
C ALA A 120 23.73 0.19 -21.26
N THR A 121 23.99 0.09 -19.96
CA THR A 121 23.77 -1.14 -19.19
C THR A 121 22.49 -0.96 -18.38
N THR A 122 21.52 -1.85 -18.53
CA THR A 122 20.29 -1.77 -17.73
C THR A 122 20.45 -2.67 -16.51
N PRO A 123 20.53 -2.10 -15.29
CA PRO A 123 20.65 -2.92 -14.08
C PRO A 123 19.41 -3.77 -13.84
N THR A 124 19.56 -4.85 -13.08
CA THR A 124 18.43 -5.69 -12.69
C THR A 124 17.52 -4.94 -11.73
N VAL A 125 16.22 -4.91 -12.02
CA VAL A 125 15.21 -4.35 -11.11
C VAL A 125 14.96 -5.32 -9.97
N ALA A 126 14.97 -4.83 -8.73
CA ALA A 126 14.56 -5.63 -7.58
C ALA A 126 13.12 -6.16 -7.77
N ALA A 127 12.90 -7.45 -7.52
CA ALA A 127 11.56 -8.02 -7.44
C ALA A 127 10.91 -7.62 -6.10
N PRO A 128 9.57 -7.51 -6.02
CA PRO A 128 8.88 -7.29 -4.75
C PRO A 128 9.31 -8.33 -3.70
N THR A 129 9.58 -7.91 -2.46
CA THR A 129 9.92 -8.85 -1.36
C THR A 129 8.75 -9.70 -0.89
N ALA A 130 7.53 -9.33 -1.29
CA ALA A 130 6.30 -10.10 -1.15
C ALA A 130 5.36 -9.66 -2.28
N THR A 131 4.36 -10.48 -2.57
CA THR A 131 3.29 -10.15 -3.52
C THR A 131 2.01 -9.95 -2.74
N LEU A 132 1.36 -8.81 -2.93
CA LEU A 132 0.07 -8.52 -2.33
C LEU A 132 -1.04 -9.00 -3.27
N GLU A 133 -1.90 -9.89 -2.79
CA GLU A 133 -3.04 -10.40 -3.54
C GLU A 133 -4.19 -9.39 -3.48
N MET A 134 -4.16 -8.40 -4.38
CA MET A 134 -5.11 -7.28 -4.39
C MET A 134 -6.59 -7.71 -4.42
N THR A 135 -6.89 -8.85 -5.07
CA THR A 135 -8.25 -9.42 -5.10
C THR A 135 -8.67 -9.93 -3.73
N GLU A 136 -7.76 -10.60 -3.02
CA GLU A 136 -7.97 -11.09 -1.67
C GLU A 136 -8.14 -9.90 -0.70
N CYS A 137 -7.29 -8.88 -0.81
CA CYS A 137 -7.38 -7.66 -0.02
C CYS A 137 -8.69 -6.89 -0.22
N ARG A 138 -9.23 -6.89 -1.44
CA ARG A 138 -10.58 -6.35 -1.70
C ARG A 138 -11.64 -7.11 -0.93
N SER A 139 -11.57 -8.44 -0.93
CA SER A 139 -12.54 -9.28 -0.20
C SER A 139 -12.49 -9.02 1.31
N TYR A 140 -11.31 -8.80 1.89
CA TYR A 140 -11.16 -8.44 3.30
C TYR A 140 -11.76 -7.07 3.63
N VAL A 141 -11.64 -6.09 2.74
CA VAL A 141 -12.32 -4.79 2.92
C VAL A 141 -13.84 -4.94 2.89
N GLU A 142 -14.38 -5.81 2.05
CA GLU A 142 -15.82 -6.10 2.05
C GLU A 142 -16.25 -6.75 3.36
N SER A 143 -15.45 -7.66 3.92
CA SER A 143 -15.67 -8.24 5.25
C SER A 143 -15.62 -7.17 6.35
N CYS A 144 -14.67 -6.23 6.31
CA CYS A 144 -14.61 -5.11 7.24
C CYS A 144 -15.85 -4.20 7.15
N ALA A 145 -16.31 -3.91 5.93
CA ALA A 145 -17.52 -3.13 5.73
C ALA A 145 -18.76 -3.88 6.25
N ALA A 146 -18.82 -5.20 6.07
CA ALA A 146 -19.88 -6.05 6.62
C ALA A 146 -19.86 -6.07 8.15
N LEU A 147 -18.68 -6.21 8.76
CA LEU A 147 -18.49 -6.13 10.22
C LEU A 147 -19.01 -4.81 10.77
N SER A 148 -18.59 -3.70 10.17
CA SER A 148 -19.02 -2.34 10.59
C SER A 148 -20.54 -2.20 10.54
N ARG A 149 -21.19 -2.66 9.45
CA ARG A 149 -22.65 -2.65 9.33
C ARG A 149 -23.32 -3.54 10.38
N ALA A 150 -22.80 -4.74 10.62
CA ALA A 150 -23.38 -5.68 11.58
C ALA A 150 -23.27 -5.15 13.02
N THR A 151 -22.11 -4.60 13.41
CA THR A 151 -21.90 -3.98 14.72
C THR A 151 -22.81 -2.76 14.93
N ALA A 152 -22.99 -1.94 13.90
CA ALA A 152 -23.94 -0.83 13.94
C ALA A 152 -25.40 -1.34 14.10
N ALA A 153 -25.76 -2.42 13.43
CA ALA A 153 -27.09 -3.05 13.56
C ALA A 153 -27.33 -3.62 14.97
N CYS A 154 -26.34 -4.24 15.60
CA CYS A 154 -26.45 -4.68 17.00
C CYS A 154 -26.70 -3.48 17.93
N THR A 155 -25.95 -2.40 17.73
CA THR A 155 -26.06 -1.19 18.58
C THR A 155 -27.40 -0.48 18.39
N SER A 156 -27.97 -0.49 17.19
CA SER A 156 -29.26 0.16 16.91
C SER A 156 -30.48 -0.69 17.28
N SER A 157 -30.35 -2.01 17.24
CA SER A 157 -31.44 -2.95 17.53
C SER A 157 -31.65 -3.16 19.03
N PHE A 158 -30.60 -3.01 19.84
CA PHE A 158 -30.63 -3.32 21.26
C PHE A 158 -30.31 -2.10 22.13
N LYS A 159 -31.09 -1.91 23.20
CA LYS A 159 -30.88 -0.80 24.16
C LYS A 159 -30.08 -1.20 25.39
N ARG A 160 -30.09 -2.48 25.77
CA ARG A 160 -29.35 -2.96 26.94
C ARG A 160 -27.94 -3.36 26.50
N PRO A 161 -26.89 -2.97 27.24
CA PRO A 161 -25.52 -3.32 26.89
C PRO A 161 -25.29 -4.82 26.75
N ALA A 162 -25.90 -5.64 27.61
CA ALA A 162 -25.76 -7.10 27.54
C ALA A 162 -26.30 -7.69 26.23
N ASP A 163 -27.40 -7.16 25.72
CA ASP A 163 -28.02 -7.63 24.47
C ASP A 163 -27.19 -7.20 23.25
N VAL A 164 -26.60 -5.99 23.29
CA VAL A 164 -25.61 -5.53 22.29
C VAL A 164 -24.39 -6.45 22.30
N THR A 165 -23.86 -6.78 23.49
CA THR A 165 -22.72 -7.70 23.62
C THR A 165 -23.05 -9.07 23.06
N SER A 166 -24.20 -9.64 23.43
CA SER A 166 -24.62 -10.94 22.91
C SER A 166 -24.71 -10.95 21.39
N CYS A 167 -25.31 -9.91 20.78
CA CYS A 167 -25.39 -9.76 19.33
C CYS A 167 -24.01 -9.66 18.67
N ARG A 168 -23.09 -8.90 19.25
CA ARG A 168 -21.72 -8.78 18.74
C ARG A 168 -20.88 -10.05 18.89
N CYS A 169 -21.23 -10.89 19.86
CA CYS A 169 -20.59 -12.18 20.10
C CYS A 169 -21.22 -13.34 19.30
N GLU A 170 -22.13 -13.05 18.38
CA GLU A 170 -22.57 -14.03 17.40
C GLU A 170 -21.40 -14.50 16.54
N SER A 171 -21.37 -15.80 16.26
CA SER A 171 -20.28 -16.46 15.53
C SER A 171 -19.97 -15.81 14.17
N SER A 172 -21.01 -15.29 13.49
CA SER A 172 -20.87 -14.59 12.21
C SER A 172 -20.14 -13.25 12.35
N LEU A 173 -20.33 -12.51 13.44
CA LEU A 173 -19.62 -11.24 13.70
C LEU A 173 -18.19 -11.51 14.14
N ILE A 174 -17.95 -12.53 14.96
CA ILE A 174 -16.58 -12.96 15.32
C ILE A 174 -15.80 -13.38 14.08
N SER A 175 -16.43 -14.14 13.17
CA SER A 175 -15.80 -14.54 11.90
C SER A 175 -15.46 -13.33 11.02
N LEU A 176 -16.40 -12.38 10.90
CA LEU A 176 -16.14 -11.12 10.18
C LEU A 176 -15.01 -10.29 10.82
N ALA A 177 -14.91 -10.29 12.15
CA ALA A 177 -13.83 -9.63 12.88
C ALA A 177 -12.48 -10.30 12.63
N SER A 178 -12.42 -11.63 12.62
CA SER A 178 -11.21 -12.38 12.28
C SER A 178 -10.72 -12.01 10.87
N VAL A 179 -11.59 -12.15 9.87
CA VAL A 179 -11.23 -11.88 8.48
C VAL A 179 -10.83 -10.42 8.26
N CYS A 180 -11.57 -9.49 8.86
CA CYS A 180 -11.27 -8.07 8.70
C CYS A 180 -9.96 -7.66 9.41
N GLU A 181 -9.87 -7.93 10.70
CA GLU A 181 -8.86 -7.31 11.57
C GLU A 181 -7.60 -8.19 11.71
N ILE A 182 -7.70 -9.51 11.54
CA ILE A 182 -6.57 -10.44 11.60
C ILE A 182 -6.03 -10.72 10.20
N ASP A 183 -6.86 -11.27 9.30
CA ASP A 183 -6.42 -11.63 7.95
C ASP A 183 -6.10 -10.36 7.14
N GLY A 184 -6.97 -9.36 7.17
CA GLY A 184 -6.71 -8.06 6.54
C GLY A 184 -5.41 -7.39 7.02
N SER A 185 -5.13 -7.43 8.33
CA SER A 185 -3.88 -6.88 8.87
C SER A 185 -2.66 -7.67 8.43
N SER A 186 -2.69 -9.00 8.50
CA SER A 186 -1.55 -9.83 8.17
C SER A 186 -1.26 -9.89 6.67
N ARG A 187 -2.30 -10.04 5.84
CA ARG A 187 -2.19 -10.27 4.39
C ARG A 187 -2.14 -9.00 3.57
N CYS A 188 -2.75 -7.91 4.04
CA CYS A 188 -2.86 -6.68 3.25
C CYS A 188 -2.13 -5.49 3.85
N LEU A 189 -2.00 -5.44 5.18
CA LEU A 189 -1.20 -4.41 5.84
C LEU A 189 0.21 -4.88 6.16
N MET A 190 0.50 -6.18 5.98
CA MET A 190 1.75 -6.83 6.40
C MET A 190 2.11 -6.51 7.86
N GLN A 191 1.08 -6.45 8.71
CA GLN A 191 1.18 -6.12 10.13
C GLN A 191 0.80 -7.32 10.98
N THR A 192 1.49 -7.48 12.11
CA THR A 192 1.08 -8.45 13.12
C THR A 192 -0.22 -7.96 13.77
N PRO A 193 -1.33 -8.70 13.66
CA PRO A 193 -2.58 -8.32 14.31
C PRO A 193 -2.44 -8.41 15.83
N VAL A 194 -3.03 -7.44 16.52
CA VAL A 194 -3.06 -7.41 17.98
C VAL A 194 -4.48 -7.76 18.43
N THR A 195 -4.73 -9.04 18.68
CA THR A 195 -6.09 -9.53 18.98
C THR A 195 -6.70 -8.90 20.23
N SER A 196 -5.88 -8.42 21.17
CA SER A 196 -6.34 -7.70 22.36
C SER A 196 -6.98 -6.34 22.05
N ASP A 197 -6.72 -5.77 20.86
CA ASP A 197 -7.30 -4.52 20.39
C ASP A 197 -8.61 -4.74 19.61
N ILE A 198 -8.91 -5.98 19.24
CA ILE A 198 -10.15 -6.35 18.54
C ILE A 198 -11.25 -6.59 19.57
N TRP A 199 -12.34 -5.83 19.48
CA TRP A 199 -13.40 -5.84 20.49
C TRP A 199 -14.01 -7.24 20.66
N GLU A 200 -14.30 -7.93 19.57
CA GLU A 200 -14.91 -9.27 19.57
C GLU A 200 -14.00 -10.28 20.29
N PHE A 201 -12.69 -10.26 20.01
CA PHE A 201 -11.71 -11.15 20.64
C PHE A 201 -11.45 -10.82 22.11
N LYS A 202 -11.64 -9.56 22.50
CA LYS A 202 -11.52 -9.12 23.89
C LYS A 202 -12.74 -9.48 24.74
N ASN A 203 -13.95 -9.44 24.17
CA ASN A 203 -15.20 -9.47 24.94
C ASN A 203 -16.04 -10.73 24.74
N CYS A 204 -15.76 -11.55 23.72
CA CYS A 204 -16.54 -12.75 23.41
C CYS A 204 -15.74 -14.01 23.76
N ASP A 205 -16.27 -14.84 24.65
CA ASP A 205 -15.60 -16.11 25.04
C ASP A 205 -15.43 -17.05 23.84
N ALA A 206 -16.40 -17.06 22.91
CA ALA A 206 -16.34 -17.85 21.67
C ALA A 206 -15.23 -17.40 20.70
N ALA A 207 -14.65 -16.20 20.88
CA ALA A 207 -13.51 -15.76 20.08
C ALA A 207 -12.18 -16.31 20.60
N ARG A 208 -12.11 -16.80 21.85
CA ARG A 208 -10.91 -17.42 22.42
C ARG A 208 -10.59 -18.79 21.84
N THR A 209 -11.59 -19.48 21.28
CA THR A 209 -11.37 -20.75 20.59
C THR A 209 -10.74 -20.57 19.21
N PHE A 210 -10.79 -19.36 18.64
CA PHE A 210 -10.09 -19.04 17.38
C PHE A 210 -8.60 -18.73 17.60
N SER A 211 -8.17 -18.40 18.82
CA SER A 211 -6.76 -18.14 19.15
C SER A 211 -5.94 -19.38 19.50
N ASP A 212 -6.59 -20.53 19.73
CA ASP A 212 -5.95 -21.77 20.15
C ASP A 212 -5.74 -22.78 19.00
N ASP A 213 -6.25 -22.48 17.79
CA ASP A 213 -6.18 -23.33 16.59
C ASP A 213 -5.33 -22.68 15.46
N ASP A 214 -4.05 -22.38 15.72
CA ASP A 214 -3.06 -22.26 14.62
C ASP A 214 -1.67 -22.79 15.06
N PRO A 215 -1.09 -23.79 14.37
CA PRO A 215 0.33 -24.18 14.48
C PRO A 215 1.30 -23.16 13.84
#